data_AF-A0A2U1F975-F1
#
_entry.id   AF-A0A2U1F975-F1
#
_cell.length_a   1.000
_cell.length_b   1.000
_cell.length_c   1.000
_cell.angle_alpha   90.00
_cell.angle_beta   90.00
_cell.angle_gamma   90.00
#
_symmetry.space_group_name_H-M   'P 1'
#
loop_
_entity.id
_entity.type
_entity.pdbx_description
1 polymer ?
#
loop_
_entity_poly.entity_id
_entity_poly.type
_entity_poly.pdbx_seq_one_letter_code
_entity_poly.pdbx_strand_id
1 'polypeptide(L)'
;MVKFVSIAKEHYAVVLLSFLLVSITTPLEAQTHSTAPSGGMKLTYDQKPMGQASVECIYRYTRTNTKREKQSQRLILQANNKQSKCYSLAKYKLDSVANLRGRNNMKLADFQMLLTSYSEASIGDQSCYNSREYRDAKKAELTSFIYEFGPRNIEYTTPLPTVRWNTAHKERVTICGYSCRKATGEFGGRKWTVWYTTDIPVSSGPWKLGDLPGLILRASDATGEHSFEAVSIRNAKSTIFWDVFTTQKTTAEKARQMSRDKHKNYEQHERGFGVIQPNYTLLEP
;
A
#
# COMPACT_ATOMS: atom_id res chain seq x y z
N MET A 1 38.00 58.93 -39.89
CA MET A 1 38.08 58.69 -41.35
C MET A 1 36.65 58.62 -41.87
N VAL A 2 36.33 59.49 -42.84
CA VAL A 2 35.00 59.84 -43.34
C VAL A 2 34.39 58.71 -44.19
N LYS A 3 33.07 58.48 -44.10
CA LYS A 3 32.18 58.39 -45.29
C LYS A 3 30.68 58.50 -44.92
N PHE A 4 30.06 59.44 -45.64
CA PHE A 4 28.65 59.86 -45.68
C PHE A 4 27.74 58.84 -46.39
N VAL A 5 26.41 59.04 -46.22
CA VAL A 5 25.32 59.15 -47.24
C VAL A 5 24.01 58.69 -46.54
N SER A 6 22.93 59.44 -46.27
CA SER A 6 22.22 60.60 -46.85
C SER A 6 20.95 60.21 -47.64
N ILE A 7 19.77 60.65 -47.11
CA ILE A 7 18.52 61.05 -47.81
C ILE A 7 17.67 59.88 -48.40
N ALA A 8 16.32 59.80 -48.33
CA ALA A 8 15.29 60.84 -48.37
C ALA A 8 13.96 60.43 -47.67
N LYS A 9 13.21 61.46 -47.28
CA LYS A 9 11.76 61.45 -47.01
C LYS A 9 10.98 61.42 -48.33
N GLU A 10 9.78 60.84 -48.34
CA GLU A 10 8.62 61.45 -49.00
C GLU A 10 7.29 60.89 -48.45
N HIS A 11 6.34 61.80 -48.27
CA HIS A 11 5.00 61.66 -47.71
C HIS A 11 3.99 61.36 -48.80
N TYR A 12 2.92 60.59 -48.53
CA TYR A 12 1.54 60.93 -48.95
C TYR A 12 0.51 60.25 -48.03
N ALA A 13 -0.52 61.02 -47.69
CA ALA A 13 -1.53 60.75 -46.67
C ALA A 13 -2.89 60.41 -47.31
N VAL A 14 -3.63 59.44 -46.75
CA VAL A 14 -5.11 59.28 -46.82
C VAL A 14 -5.50 58.43 -45.59
N VAL A 15 -5.92 59.00 -44.45
CA VAL A 15 -7.29 59.38 -44.01
C VAL A 15 -8.16 58.20 -43.54
N LEU A 16 -8.55 58.27 -42.24
CA LEU A 16 -9.69 57.63 -41.52
C LEU A 16 -9.61 56.10 -41.33
N LEU A 17 -9.92 55.49 -40.18
CA LEU A 17 -10.99 55.76 -39.22
C LEU A 17 -10.64 55.04 -37.88
N SER A 18 -11.01 55.66 -36.77
CA SER A 18 -11.06 55.17 -35.39
C SER A 18 -11.63 53.75 -35.22
N PHE A 19 -11.11 52.96 -34.27
CA PHE A 19 -11.84 52.46 -33.08
C PHE A 19 -10.94 51.60 -32.18
N LEU A 20 -11.03 51.84 -30.87
CA LEU A 20 -10.45 51.06 -29.77
C LEU A 20 -10.84 49.58 -29.87
N LEU A 21 -9.88 48.68 -29.62
CA LEU A 21 -10.14 47.43 -28.88
C LEU A 21 -8.97 47.19 -27.92
N VAL A 22 -9.25 47.35 -26.64
CA VAL A 22 -8.41 46.88 -25.53
C VAL A 22 -8.45 45.36 -25.58
N SER A 23 -7.35 44.73 -25.99
CA SER A 23 -7.17 43.29 -25.82
C SER A 23 -6.92 43.01 -24.34
N ILE A 24 -7.98 42.77 -23.58
CA ILE A 24 -7.88 42.08 -22.29
C ILE A 24 -7.47 40.65 -22.64
N THR A 25 -6.19 40.33 -22.49
CA THR A 25 -5.75 38.92 -22.49
C THR A 25 -6.20 38.31 -21.17
N THR A 26 -7.45 37.86 -21.09
CA THR A 26 -7.83 36.87 -20.09
C THR A 26 -7.04 35.60 -20.39
N PRO A 27 -6.37 34.96 -19.42
CA PRO A 27 -5.82 33.65 -19.64
C PRO A 27 -6.96 32.74 -20.09
N LEU A 28 -6.72 32.01 -21.18
CA LEU A 28 -7.59 30.96 -21.65
C LEU A 28 -7.64 29.90 -20.54
N GLU A 29 -8.61 30.02 -19.64
CA GLU A 29 -9.05 28.87 -18.86
C GLU A 29 -9.57 27.88 -19.89
N ALA A 30 -8.71 26.94 -20.27
CA ALA A 30 -9.15 25.70 -20.85
C ALA A 30 -10.07 25.06 -19.80
N GLN A 31 -11.37 25.35 -19.90
CA GLN A 31 -12.39 24.53 -19.28
C GLN A 31 -12.23 23.16 -19.91
N THR A 32 -11.44 22.31 -19.25
CA THR A 32 -11.57 20.88 -19.41
C THR A 32 -12.99 20.58 -18.92
N HIS A 33 -13.91 20.48 -19.87
CA HIS A 33 -15.12 19.69 -19.66
C HIS A 33 -14.63 18.26 -19.41
N SER A 34 -14.23 17.99 -18.17
CA SER A 34 -14.31 16.65 -17.62
C SER A 34 -15.80 16.36 -17.57
N THR A 35 -16.33 15.76 -18.63
CA THR A 35 -17.49 14.90 -18.49
C THR A 35 -17.03 13.75 -17.59
N ALA A 36 -17.03 13.99 -16.28
CA ALA A 36 -16.83 12.94 -15.32
C ALA A 36 -17.92 11.90 -15.59
N PRO A 37 -17.58 10.64 -15.88
CA PRO A 37 -18.60 9.62 -16.07
C PRO A 37 -19.50 9.58 -14.82
N SER A 38 -20.81 9.50 -15.05
CA SER A 38 -21.85 9.39 -14.01
C SER A 38 -21.78 8.06 -13.24
N GLY A 39 -21.00 7.10 -13.74
CA GLY A 39 -20.71 5.83 -13.09
C GLY A 39 -19.88 6.01 -11.81
N GLY A 40 -20.38 5.50 -10.69
CA GLY A 40 -19.59 5.36 -9.48
C GLY A 40 -18.38 4.44 -9.67
N MET A 41 -17.48 4.41 -8.69
CA MET A 41 -16.37 3.46 -8.64
C MET A 41 -16.76 2.28 -7.77
N LYS A 42 -16.50 1.06 -8.27
CA LYS A 42 -16.76 -0.21 -7.59
C LYS A 42 -15.45 -0.87 -7.18
N LEU A 43 -15.36 -1.32 -5.92
CA LEU A 43 -14.34 -2.30 -5.55
C LEU A 43 -14.53 -3.57 -6.40
N THR A 44 -13.51 -4.03 -7.11
CA THR A 44 -13.65 -5.17 -8.05
C THR A 44 -13.66 -6.54 -7.39
N TYR A 45 -13.75 -6.56 -6.05
CA TYR A 45 -13.76 -7.78 -5.25
C TYR A 45 -14.82 -7.72 -4.17
N ASP A 46 -15.33 -8.89 -3.81
CA ASP A 46 -16.28 -9.06 -2.72
C ASP A 46 -15.56 -9.31 -1.38
N GLN A 47 -16.30 -9.19 -0.29
CA GLN A 47 -15.82 -9.46 1.06
C GLN A 47 -16.73 -10.46 1.78
N LYS A 48 -16.14 -11.52 2.33
CA LYS A 48 -16.83 -12.50 3.17
C LYS A 48 -16.39 -12.35 4.63
N PRO A 49 -17.31 -12.22 5.61
CA PRO A 49 -16.94 -12.18 7.02
C PRO A 49 -16.20 -13.47 7.45
N MET A 50 -15.07 -13.32 8.14
CA MET A 50 -14.35 -14.42 8.77
C MET A 50 -14.60 -14.47 10.29
N GLY A 51 -14.81 -13.31 10.91
CA GLY A 51 -15.13 -13.16 12.33
C GLY A 51 -14.74 -11.77 12.84
N GLN A 52 -14.76 -11.57 14.16
CA GLN A 52 -14.48 -10.26 14.76
C GLN A 52 -13.06 -10.17 15.29
N ALA A 53 -12.37 -9.07 14.99
CA ALA A 53 -11.09 -8.75 15.61
C ALA A 53 -11.31 -8.43 17.08
N SER A 54 -10.42 -8.93 17.95
CA SER A 54 -10.33 -8.47 19.35
C SER A 54 -9.27 -7.37 19.49
N VAL A 55 -8.29 -7.34 18.58
CA VAL A 55 -7.22 -6.33 18.55
C VAL A 55 -6.97 -5.85 17.12
N GLU A 56 -6.70 -4.55 16.99
CA GLU A 56 -6.11 -3.97 15.80
C GLU A 56 -4.77 -3.33 16.16
N CYS A 57 -3.75 -3.61 15.37
CA CYS A 57 -2.41 -3.06 15.54
C CYS A 57 -1.93 -2.45 14.24
N ILE A 58 -1.58 -1.16 14.28
CA ILE A 58 -0.95 -0.47 13.17
C ILE A 58 0.56 -0.57 13.35
N TYR A 59 1.26 -0.98 12.30
CA TYR A 59 2.72 -1.07 12.27
C TYR A 59 3.28 -0.05 11.30
N ARG A 60 4.45 0.51 11.61
CA ARG A 60 5.36 1.06 10.60
C ARG A 60 6.20 -0.09 10.06
N TYR A 61 6.10 -0.36 8.77
CA TYR A 61 7.03 -1.22 8.05
C TYR A 61 8.09 -0.34 7.38
N THR A 62 9.35 -0.65 7.59
CA THR A 62 10.48 0.04 6.97
C THR A 62 11.33 -0.97 6.21
N ARG A 63 11.59 -0.67 4.94
CA ARG A 63 12.56 -1.36 4.09
C ARG A 63 13.80 -0.49 3.93
N THR A 64 14.98 -1.07 4.14
CA THR A 64 16.28 -0.42 3.90
C THR A 64 16.95 -1.10 2.71
N ASN A 65 17.30 -0.34 1.66
CA ASN A 65 18.01 -0.90 0.51
C ASN A 65 19.53 -1.01 0.76
N THR A 66 20.27 -1.52 -0.23
CA THR A 66 21.73 -1.69 -0.16
C THR A 66 22.49 -0.36 -0.03
N LYS A 67 21.90 0.75 -0.47
CA LYS A 67 22.43 2.12 -0.31
C LYS A 67 22.08 2.75 1.04
N ARG A 68 21.46 1.99 1.96
CA ARG A 68 20.93 2.44 3.26
C ARG A 68 19.81 3.46 3.18
N GLU A 69 19.19 3.63 2.02
CA GLU A 69 18.00 4.46 1.86
C GLU A 69 16.80 3.71 2.45
N LYS A 70 15.96 4.44 3.19
CA LYS A 70 14.81 3.88 3.89
C LYS A 70 13.52 4.29 3.22
N GLN A 71 12.67 3.32 2.98
CA GLN A 71 11.28 3.53 2.56
C GLN A 71 10.37 2.95 3.63
N SER A 72 9.31 3.66 3.98
CA SER A 72 8.39 3.23 5.03
C SER A 72 6.94 3.35 4.59
N GLN A 73 6.11 2.47 5.13
CA GLN A 73 4.66 2.54 5.03
C GLN A 73 4.00 2.07 6.31
N ARG A 74 2.68 2.24 6.39
CA ARG A 74 1.88 1.66 7.46
C ARG A 74 1.13 0.39 7.06
N LEU A 75 1.19 -0.60 7.93
CA LEU A 75 0.38 -1.82 7.86
C LEU A 75 -0.65 -1.82 8.98
N ILE A 76 -1.74 -2.55 8.80
CA ILE A 76 -2.71 -2.87 9.84
C ILE A 76 -2.89 -4.38 9.94
N LEU A 77 -2.82 -4.86 11.17
CA LEU A 77 -3.20 -6.20 11.57
C LEU A 77 -4.56 -6.12 12.27
N GLN A 78 -5.52 -6.89 11.79
CA GLN A 78 -6.78 -7.16 12.48
C GLN A 78 -6.73 -8.62 12.95
N ALA A 79 -6.85 -8.89 14.24
CA ALA A 79 -6.61 -10.24 14.77
C ALA A 79 -7.49 -10.60 15.97
N ASN A 80 -7.67 -11.91 16.15
CA ASN A 80 -8.12 -12.56 17.37
C ASN A 80 -7.35 -13.89 17.53
N ASN A 81 -7.71 -14.71 18.53
CA ASN A 81 -6.99 -15.97 18.81
C ASN A 81 -7.19 -17.08 17.76
N LYS A 82 -8.10 -16.89 16.79
CA LYS A 82 -8.45 -17.88 15.76
C LYS A 82 -7.97 -17.49 14.38
N GLN A 83 -7.85 -16.19 14.10
CA GLN A 83 -7.51 -15.70 12.76
C GLN A 83 -6.96 -14.29 12.77
N SER A 84 -6.25 -13.94 11.71
CA SER A 84 -5.79 -12.57 11.49
C SER A 84 -5.66 -12.21 10.01
N LYS A 85 -5.72 -10.90 9.75
CA LYS A 85 -5.51 -10.27 8.45
C LYS A 85 -4.49 -9.14 8.59
N CYS A 86 -3.38 -9.19 7.86
CA CYS A 86 -2.35 -8.15 7.85
C CYS A 86 -2.12 -7.60 6.45
N TYR A 87 -2.24 -6.28 6.28
CA TYR A 87 -2.10 -5.61 4.98
C TYR A 87 -1.87 -4.10 5.11
N SER A 88 -1.74 -3.40 3.98
CA SER A 88 -1.55 -1.95 3.93
C SER A 88 -2.68 -1.18 4.62
N LEU A 89 -2.32 -0.22 5.48
CA LEU A 89 -3.28 0.66 6.14
C LEU A 89 -4.03 1.55 5.12
N ALA A 90 -3.37 1.97 4.05
CA ALA A 90 -4.02 2.77 2.99
C ALA A 90 -5.17 1.98 2.33
N LYS A 91 -4.93 0.71 1.99
CA LYS A 91 -5.95 -0.20 1.45
C LYS A 91 -7.08 -0.43 2.45
N TYR A 92 -6.76 -0.61 3.74
CA TYR A 92 -7.77 -0.72 4.81
C TYR A 92 -8.68 0.50 4.90
N LYS A 93 -8.10 1.71 4.87
CA LYS A 93 -8.90 2.95 4.98
C LYS A 93 -9.83 3.10 3.79
N LEU A 94 -9.35 2.77 2.59
CA LEU A 94 -10.19 2.77 1.39
C LEU A 94 -11.33 1.74 1.49
N ASP A 95 -11.02 0.51 1.89
CA ASP A 95 -12.02 -0.54 2.11
C ASP A 95 -13.08 -0.11 3.14
N SER A 96 -12.64 0.55 4.22
CA SER A 96 -13.53 1.05 5.26
C SER A 96 -14.48 2.12 4.74
N VAL A 97 -13.99 3.08 3.96
CA VAL A 97 -14.85 4.14 3.41
C VAL A 97 -15.79 3.57 2.35
N ALA A 98 -15.31 2.64 1.52
CA ALA A 98 -16.15 1.94 0.55
C ALA A 98 -17.27 1.16 1.24
N ASN A 99 -16.99 0.45 2.32
CA ASN A 99 -18.01 -0.28 3.08
C ASN A 99 -19.07 0.64 3.71
N LEU A 100 -18.70 1.83 4.18
CA LEU A 100 -19.64 2.82 4.71
C LEU A 100 -20.53 3.44 3.63
N ARG A 101 -20.00 3.64 2.42
CA ARG A 101 -20.69 4.29 1.29
C ARG A 101 -21.35 3.31 0.31
N GLY A 102 -21.47 2.03 0.68
CA GLY A 102 -22.21 1.02 -0.11
C GLY A 102 -21.43 0.31 -1.22
N ARG A 103 -20.09 0.26 -1.16
CA ARG A 103 -19.08 -0.39 -2.07
C ARG A 103 -19.12 -0.05 -3.56
N ASN A 104 -20.30 0.16 -4.14
CA ASN A 104 -20.55 0.25 -5.59
C ASN A 104 -21.04 1.64 -6.02
N ASN A 105 -21.25 2.58 -5.08
CA ASN A 105 -21.88 3.89 -5.35
C ASN A 105 -20.97 5.08 -4.99
N MET A 106 -19.66 4.87 -4.81
CA MET A 106 -18.76 5.97 -4.49
C MET A 106 -18.50 6.81 -5.75
N LYS A 107 -18.65 8.12 -5.70
CA LYS A 107 -18.31 8.99 -6.84
C LYS A 107 -16.82 8.90 -7.16
N LEU A 108 -16.46 8.95 -8.45
CA LEU A 108 -15.06 8.88 -8.90
C LEU A 108 -14.16 9.95 -8.23
N ALA A 109 -14.65 11.18 -8.13
CA ALA A 109 -13.90 12.27 -7.50
C ALA A 109 -13.64 12.02 -6.00
N ASP A 110 -14.63 11.49 -5.28
CA ASP A 110 -14.46 11.11 -3.86
C ASP A 110 -13.43 9.98 -3.74
N PHE A 111 -13.49 9.01 -4.63
CA PHE A 111 -12.56 7.90 -4.66
C PHE A 111 -11.12 8.35 -4.96
N GLN A 112 -10.92 9.20 -5.98
CA GLN A 112 -9.63 9.79 -6.32
C GLN A 112 -9.10 10.62 -5.15
N MET A 113 -9.94 11.45 -4.52
CA MET A 113 -9.57 12.20 -3.33
C MET A 113 -9.15 11.27 -2.18
N LEU A 114 -9.87 10.17 -1.94
CA LEU A 114 -9.50 9.18 -0.93
C LEU A 114 -8.18 8.49 -1.25
N LEU A 115 -8.00 8.06 -2.51
CA LEU A 115 -6.74 7.50 -2.99
C LEU A 115 -5.58 8.46 -2.77
N THR A 116 -5.72 9.73 -3.15
CA THR A 116 -4.69 10.76 -2.94
C THR A 116 -4.47 11.06 -1.45
N SER A 117 -5.53 11.07 -0.63
CA SER A 117 -5.43 11.34 0.81
C SER A 117 -4.78 10.19 1.60
N TYR A 118 -4.88 8.97 1.08
CA TYR A 118 -4.33 7.76 1.70
C TYR A 118 -3.08 7.25 1.01
N SER A 119 -2.76 7.73 -0.19
CA SER A 119 -1.44 7.55 -0.79
C SER A 119 -0.47 8.29 0.11
N GLU A 120 0.23 7.55 0.95
CA GLU A 120 1.41 8.08 1.62
C GLU A 120 2.36 8.46 0.47
N ALA A 121 2.57 9.77 0.24
CA ALA A 121 3.32 10.36 -0.89
C ALA A 121 4.73 9.78 -1.08
N SER A 122 5.19 8.96 -0.13
CA SER A 122 6.43 8.21 -0.08
C SER A 122 6.36 6.80 -0.70
N ILE A 123 5.26 6.43 -1.36
CA ILE A 123 5.10 5.11 -1.98
C ILE A 123 4.63 5.32 -3.41
N GLY A 124 5.58 5.50 -4.32
CA GLY A 124 5.34 5.05 -5.69
C GLY A 124 4.82 3.62 -5.61
N ASP A 125 3.80 3.29 -6.38
CA ASP A 125 3.08 2.01 -6.45
C ASP A 125 3.99 0.75 -6.60
N GLN A 126 5.30 0.97 -6.67
CA GLN A 126 6.34 0.05 -7.07
C GLN A 126 7.19 -0.53 -5.92
N SER A 127 7.13 -0.06 -4.67
CA SER A 127 8.24 -0.39 -3.72
C SER A 127 7.94 -0.90 -2.31
N CYS A 128 6.71 -1.05 -1.83
CA CYS A 128 6.55 -1.63 -0.48
C CYS A 128 5.24 -2.41 -0.23
N TYR A 129 5.39 -3.58 0.44
CA TYR A 129 4.35 -4.47 1.00
C TYR A 129 3.02 -4.50 0.24
N ASN A 130 3.00 -5.23 -0.85
CA ASN A 130 1.82 -5.41 -1.68
C ASN A 130 1.18 -6.77 -1.47
N SER A 131 1.04 -7.21 -0.22
CA SER A 131 0.31 -8.42 0.11
C SER A 131 -0.81 -8.23 1.12
N ARG A 132 -1.79 -9.14 1.09
CA ARG A 132 -2.69 -9.41 2.22
C ARG A 132 -2.38 -10.80 2.73
N GLU A 133 -2.11 -10.89 4.03
CA GLU A 133 -1.79 -12.13 4.70
C GLU A 133 -2.95 -12.52 5.59
N TYR A 134 -3.45 -13.74 5.41
CA TYR A 134 -4.54 -14.32 6.17
C TYR A 134 -4.05 -15.52 6.94
N ARG A 135 -4.25 -15.52 8.25
CA ARG A 135 -3.96 -16.67 9.12
C ARG A 135 -5.27 -17.26 9.59
N ASP A 136 -5.43 -18.57 9.46
CA ASP A 136 -6.57 -19.33 9.99
C ASP A 136 -6.02 -20.45 10.88
N ALA A 137 -6.16 -20.29 12.20
CA ALA A 137 -5.68 -21.25 13.19
C ALA A 137 -6.54 -22.52 13.23
N LYS A 138 -7.81 -22.47 12.81
CA LYS A 138 -8.66 -23.66 12.76
C LYS A 138 -8.25 -24.59 11.63
N LYS A 139 -7.91 -24.02 10.47
CA LYS A 139 -7.43 -24.78 9.32
C LYS A 139 -5.93 -25.06 9.35
N ALA A 140 -5.20 -24.39 10.26
CA ALA A 140 -3.75 -24.35 10.27
C ALA A 140 -3.17 -23.89 8.92
N GLU A 141 -3.75 -22.84 8.33
CA GLU A 141 -3.36 -22.30 7.03
C GLU A 141 -2.94 -20.82 7.11
N LEU A 142 -2.00 -20.45 6.22
CA LEU A 142 -1.63 -19.09 5.89
C LEU A 142 -1.88 -18.86 4.39
N THR A 143 -2.76 -17.93 4.03
CA THR A 143 -2.99 -17.52 2.64
C THR A 143 -2.41 -16.14 2.37
N SER A 144 -1.66 -16.02 1.27
CA SER A 144 -1.06 -14.79 0.80
C SER A 144 -1.66 -14.38 -0.55
N PHE A 145 -2.19 -13.17 -0.61
CA PHE A 145 -2.56 -12.50 -1.87
C PHE A 145 -1.52 -11.44 -2.19
N ILE A 146 -0.93 -11.46 -3.39
CA ILE A 146 0.15 -10.54 -3.77
C ILE A 146 -0.24 -9.74 -5.02
N TYR A 147 -0.14 -8.41 -4.95
CA TYR A 147 -0.51 -7.42 -5.97
C TYR A 147 0.69 -6.93 -6.78
N GLU A 148 1.65 -7.81 -7.12
CA GLU A 148 2.97 -7.38 -7.64
C GLU A 148 3.27 -7.80 -9.08
N PHE A 149 2.40 -8.57 -9.75
CA PHE A 149 2.74 -9.32 -10.99
C PHE A 149 1.82 -9.06 -12.19
N GLY A 150 1.71 -7.80 -12.63
CA GLY A 150 0.97 -7.46 -13.86
C GLY A 150 -0.56 -7.56 -13.70
N PRO A 151 -1.33 -7.92 -14.76
CA PRO A 151 -2.79 -7.86 -14.73
C PRO A 151 -3.47 -8.92 -13.84
N ARG A 152 -2.71 -9.88 -13.28
CA ARG A 152 -3.26 -10.95 -12.45
C ARG A 152 -2.54 -10.98 -11.10
N ASN A 153 -3.29 -10.69 -10.04
CA ASN A 153 -2.86 -10.92 -8.67
C ASN A 153 -2.60 -12.42 -8.47
N ILE A 154 -1.58 -12.76 -7.67
CA ILE A 154 -1.31 -14.17 -7.35
C ILE A 154 -1.79 -14.50 -5.94
N GLU A 155 -2.13 -15.77 -5.75
CA GLU A 155 -2.54 -16.32 -4.47
C GLU A 155 -1.82 -17.63 -4.20
N TYR A 156 -1.42 -17.86 -2.95
CA TYR A 156 -1.00 -19.18 -2.50
C TYR A 156 -1.36 -19.38 -1.03
N THR A 157 -1.55 -20.65 -0.67
CA THR A 157 -1.77 -21.08 0.71
C THR A 157 -0.64 -22.01 1.13
N THR A 158 -0.16 -21.86 2.36
CA THR A 158 0.76 -22.79 3.01
C THR A 158 0.15 -23.27 4.34
N PRO A 159 0.66 -24.36 4.91
CA PRO A 159 0.47 -24.60 6.34
C PRO A 159 0.89 -23.37 7.15
N LEU A 160 0.27 -23.16 8.32
CA LEU A 160 0.69 -22.12 9.25
C LEU A 160 2.17 -22.30 9.56
N PRO A 161 2.99 -21.23 9.44
CA PRO A 161 4.40 -21.33 9.77
C PRO A 161 4.62 -21.72 11.23
N THR A 162 5.35 -22.81 11.44
CA THR A 162 5.93 -23.14 12.75
C THR A 162 7.35 -22.57 12.80
N VAL A 163 7.57 -21.61 13.68
CA VAL A 163 8.88 -20.96 13.83
C VAL A 163 9.48 -21.39 15.16
N ARG A 164 10.68 -21.98 15.11
CA ARG A 164 11.41 -22.35 16.33
C ARG A 164 12.01 -21.11 17.00
N TRP A 165 11.20 -20.38 17.75
CA TRP A 165 11.63 -19.20 18.48
C TRP A 165 12.49 -19.58 19.70
N ASN A 166 13.71 -19.06 19.76
CA ASN A 166 14.47 -18.98 20.99
C ASN A 166 13.95 -17.81 21.84
N THR A 167 13.33 -18.13 22.96
CA THR A 167 12.75 -17.19 23.93
C THR A 167 13.57 -17.07 25.22
N ALA A 168 14.74 -17.72 25.29
CA ALA A 168 15.66 -17.70 26.42
C ALA A 168 16.47 -16.39 26.50
N HIS A 169 15.79 -15.27 26.31
CA HIS A 169 16.32 -13.91 26.41
C HIS A 169 15.78 -13.25 27.67
N LYS A 170 16.61 -12.45 28.35
CA LYS A 170 16.22 -11.71 29.56
C LYS A 170 15.78 -10.29 29.26
N GLU A 171 16.11 -9.80 28.07
CA GLU A 171 15.85 -8.44 27.65
C GLU A 171 14.35 -8.15 27.57
N ARG A 172 13.98 -6.97 28.05
CA ARG A 172 12.64 -6.41 27.95
C ARG A 172 12.68 -5.03 27.34
N VAL A 173 11.62 -4.68 26.64
CA VAL A 173 11.41 -3.33 26.10
C VAL A 173 9.95 -2.97 26.21
N THR A 174 9.65 -1.69 26.40
CA THR A 174 8.27 -1.19 26.37
C THR A 174 7.94 -0.70 24.96
N ILE A 175 6.90 -1.23 24.33
CA ILE A 175 6.41 -0.80 23.01
C ILE A 175 4.92 -0.50 23.12
N CYS A 176 4.49 0.71 22.74
CA CYS A 176 3.10 1.16 22.88
C CYS A 176 2.52 0.95 24.30
N GLY A 177 3.36 1.07 25.34
CA GLY A 177 2.95 0.87 26.75
C GLY A 177 2.96 -0.60 27.23
N TYR A 178 3.24 -1.56 26.36
CA TYR A 178 3.30 -2.98 26.73
C TYR A 178 4.73 -3.44 26.99
N SER A 179 4.94 -4.20 28.06
CA SER A 179 6.22 -4.86 28.34
C SER A 179 6.40 -6.06 27.41
N CYS A 180 7.41 -6.00 26.55
CA CYS A 180 7.70 -7.02 25.56
C CYS A 180 8.94 -7.83 25.90
N ARG A 181 8.92 -9.12 25.57
CA ARG A 181 10.05 -10.05 25.66
C ARG A 181 10.68 -10.25 24.29
N LYS A 182 11.99 -10.40 24.26
CA LYS A 182 12.73 -10.72 23.03
C LYS A 182 12.57 -12.20 22.67
N ALA A 183 12.47 -12.47 21.38
CA ALA A 183 12.66 -13.80 20.81
C ALA A 183 13.45 -13.71 19.50
N THR A 184 14.16 -14.78 19.15
CA THR A 184 14.93 -14.87 17.91
C THR A 184 14.63 -16.17 17.19
N GLY A 185 14.51 -16.16 15.86
CA GLY A 185 14.15 -17.35 15.10
C GLY A 185 14.39 -17.18 13.61
N GLU A 186 14.32 -18.27 12.87
CA GLU A 186 14.49 -18.28 11.41
C GLU A 186 13.16 -18.49 10.72
N PHE A 187 12.84 -17.61 9.78
CA PHE A 187 11.62 -17.72 8.99
C PHE A 187 11.80 -17.05 7.62
N GLY A 188 11.36 -17.74 6.56
CA GLY A 188 11.42 -17.21 5.20
C GLY A 188 12.84 -16.95 4.69
N GLY A 189 13.82 -17.72 5.15
CA GLY A 189 15.25 -17.54 4.81
C GLY A 189 15.91 -16.37 5.53
N ARG A 190 15.26 -15.79 6.55
CA ARG A 190 15.78 -14.66 7.33
C ARG A 190 15.85 -15.01 8.81
N LYS A 191 16.91 -14.52 9.47
CA LYS A 191 17.03 -14.50 10.93
C LYS A 191 16.30 -13.27 11.45
N TRP A 192 15.33 -13.48 12.33
CA TRP A 192 14.51 -12.43 12.92
C TRP A 192 14.84 -12.25 14.39
N THR A 193 14.88 -10.99 14.83
CA THR A 193 14.70 -10.61 16.23
C THR A 193 13.32 -9.99 16.36
N VAL A 194 12.50 -10.51 17.27
CA VAL A 194 11.14 -10.03 17.53
C VAL A 194 10.96 -9.68 18.99
N TRP A 195 10.02 -8.77 19.26
CA TRP A 195 9.58 -8.37 20.59
C TRP A 195 8.08 -8.59 20.68
N TYR A 196 7.64 -9.42 21.63
CA TYR A 196 6.23 -9.79 21.78
C TYR A 196 5.76 -9.60 23.21
N THR A 197 4.47 -9.35 23.39
CA THR A 197 3.83 -9.22 24.72
C THR A 197 2.75 -10.27 24.92
N THR A 198 2.73 -10.88 26.11
CA THR A 198 1.69 -11.82 26.54
C THR A 198 0.45 -11.12 27.09
N ASP A 199 0.51 -9.81 27.34
CA ASP A 199 -0.63 -9.01 27.79
C ASP A 199 -1.74 -8.94 26.72
N ILE A 200 -1.34 -9.15 25.46
CA ILE A 200 -2.24 -9.37 24.33
C ILE A 200 -2.02 -10.83 23.87
N PRO A 201 -2.80 -11.80 24.37
CA PRO A 201 -2.56 -13.23 24.17
C PRO A 201 -3.02 -13.72 22.78
N VAL A 202 -2.66 -12.98 21.73
CA VAL A 202 -2.97 -13.25 20.33
C VAL A 202 -1.68 -13.68 19.62
N SER A 203 -1.60 -14.95 19.21
CA SER A 203 -0.44 -15.49 18.46
C SER A 203 -0.42 -15.01 17.00
N SER A 204 -0.07 -13.75 16.79
CA SER A 204 0.05 -13.12 15.47
C SER A 204 1.05 -11.96 15.51
N GLY A 205 1.27 -11.33 14.36
CA GLY A 205 2.24 -10.25 14.21
C GLY A 205 2.14 -9.62 12.82
N PRO A 206 3.04 -8.67 12.52
CA PRO A 206 3.12 -8.09 11.19
C PRO A 206 3.57 -9.13 10.17
N TRP A 207 3.14 -8.93 8.92
CA TRP A 207 3.42 -9.84 7.81
C TRP A 207 2.91 -11.27 8.08
N LYS A 208 3.84 -12.22 8.10
CA LYS A 208 3.62 -13.64 8.32
C LYS A 208 4.25 -14.11 9.61
N LEU A 209 4.66 -13.19 10.48
CA LEU A 209 5.25 -13.51 11.77
C LEU A 209 4.14 -13.79 12.80
N GLY A 210 4.44 -14.67 13.76
CA GLY A 210 3.56 -15.07 14.86
C GLY A 210 4.14 -16.33 15.50
N ASP A 211 3.28 -17.24 15.96
CA ASP A 211 3.71 -18.49 16.61
C ASP A 211 4.44 -18.25 17.95
N LEU A 212 4.00 -17.23 18.68
CA LEU A 212 4.43 -16.89 20.03
C LEU A 212 3.19 -16.78 20.92
N PRO A 213 3.29 -16.96 22.24
CA PRO A 213 2.13 -16.91 23.16
C PRO A 213 1.56 -15.48 23.37
N GLY A 214 1.84 -14.56 22.45
CA GLY A 214 1.46 -13.17 22.53
C GLY A 214 1.74 -12.42 21.23
N LEU A 215 1.24 -11.19 21.14
CA LEU A 215 1.31 -10.38 19.94
C LEU A 215 2.73 -9.85 19.71
N ILE A 216 3.29 -10.05 18.51
CA ILE A 216 4.57 -9.48 18.11
C ILE A 216 4.39 -7.99 17.81
N LEU A 217 4.98 -7.11 18.63
CA LEU A 217 4.89 -5.66 18.48
C LEU A 217 6.06 -5.06 17.69
N ARG A 218 7.20 -5.75 17.62
CA ARG A 218 8.34 -5.29 16.82
C ARG A 218 9.09 -6.48 16.24
N ALA A 219 9.58 -6.34 15.02
CA ALA A 219 10.38 -7.35 14.34
C ALA A 219 11.44 -6.67 13.46
N SER A 220 12.64 -7.22 13.42
CA SER A 220 13.69 -6.79 12.49
C SER A 220 14.48 -8.00 12.05
N ASP A 221 14.80 -8.07 10.75
CA ASP A 221 15.72 -9.10 10.27
C ASP A 221 17.18 -8.73 10.61
N ALA A 222 18.05 -9.74 10.60
CA ALA A 222 19.47 -9.57 10.93
C ALA A 222 20.25 -8.74 9.90
N THR A 223 19.71 -8.55 8.69
CA THR A 223 20.34 -7.76 7.64
C THR A 223 20.03 -6.27 7.76
N GLY A 224 18.99 -5.91 8.54
CA GLY A 224 18.46 -4.56 8.61
C GLY A 224 17.63 -4.15 7.39
N GLU A 225 17.39 -5.06 6.45
CA GLU A 225 16.59 -4.80 5.25
C GLU A 225 15.12 -4.59 5.62
N HIS A 226 14.56 -5.40 6.51
CA HIS A 226 13.15 -5.30 6.91
C HIS A 226 13.00 -5.08 8.42
N SER A 227 12.14 -4.12 8.76
CA SER A 227 11.72 -3.89 10.14
C SER A 227 10.25 -3.50 10.23
N PHE A 228 9.62 -3.91 11.33
CA PHE A 228 8.23 -3.63 11.66
C PHE A 228 8.18 -3.15 13.12
N GLU A 229 7.46 -2.08 13.39
CA GLU A 229 7.26 -1.57 14.75
C GLU A 229 5.82 -1.09 14.94
N ALA A 230 5.16 -1.58 15.98
CA ALA A 230 3.82 -1.15 16.35
C ALA A 230 3.84 0.34 16.69
N VAL A 231 2.93 1.09 16.06
CA VAL A 231 2.75 2.54 16.30
C VAL A 231 1.44 2.85 17.02
N SER A 232 0.47 1.95 16.95
CA SER A 232 -0.82 2.09 17.63
C SER A 232 -1.44 0.72 17.82
N ILE A 233 -2.03 0.51 19.00
CA ILE A 233 -2.74 -0.73 19.35
C ILE A 233 -4.09 -0.32 19.93
N ARG A 234 -5.15 -1.02 19.56
CA ARG A 234 -6.48 -0.80 20.12
C ARG A 234 -7.26 -2.11 20.25
N ASN A 235 -8.11 -2.18 21.25
CA ASN A 235 -9.18 -3.16 21.28
C ASN A 235 -10.14 -2.89 20.13
N ALA A 236 -10.62 -3.95 19.50
CA ALA A 236 -11.50 -3.85 18.34
C ALA A 236 -12.71 -4.77 18.49
N LYS A 237 -13.76 -4.44 17.73
CA LYS A 237 -14.92 -5.30 17.47
C LYS A 237 -15.25 -5.34 15.97
N SER A 238 -14.32 -4.88 15.14
CA SER A 238 -14.46 -4.80 13.69
C SER A 238 -14.50 -6.19 13.07
N THR A 239 -15.24 -6.34 11.98
CA THR A 239 -15.24 -7.57 11.20
C THR A 239 -13.92 -7.71 10.45
N ILE A 240 -13.28 -8.87 10.58
CA ILE A 240 -12.22 -9.35 9.71
C ILE A 240 -12.89 -9.95 8.48
N PHE A 241 -12.65 -9.35 7.32
CA PHE A 241 -13.17 -9.82 6.05
C PHE A 241 -12.11 -10.58 5.26
N TRP A 242 -12.51 -11.70 4.68
CA TRP A 242 -11.84 -12.37 3.58
C TRP A 242 -12.19 -11.64 2.28
N ASP A 243 -11.19 -11.13 1.58
CA ASP A 243 -11.41 -10.50 0.28
C ASP A 243 -11.36 -11.55 -0.83
N VAL A 244 -12.38 -11.56 -1.68
CA VAL A 244 -12.53 -12.51 -2.78
C VAL A 244 -11.99 -11.88 -4.06
N PHE A 245 -10.71 -12.08 -4.33
CA PHE A 245 -10.07 -11.62 -5.56
C PHE A 245 -10.09 -12.69 -6.65
N THR A 246 -10.20 -12.27 -7.90
CA THR A 246 -9.79 -13.09 -9.04
C THR A 246 -8.27 -13.16 -9.08
N THR A 247 -7.71 -14.34 -8.79
CA THR A 247 -6.26 -14.56 -8.68
C THR A 247 -5.78 -15.72 -9.53
N GLN A 248 -4.49 -15.71 -9.85
CA GLN A 248 -3.78 -16.89 -10.30
C GLN A 248 -3.20 -17.63 -9.10
N LYS A 249 -3.69 -18.85 -8.86
CA LYS A 249 -3.12 -19.72 -7.81
C LYS A 249 -1.72 -20.18 -8.19
N THR A 250 -0.81 -20.17 -7.23
CA THR A 250 0.58 -20.61 -7.39
C THR A 250 1.11 -21.25 -6.11
N THR A 251 2.38 -21.65 -6.10
CA THR A 251 3.07 -22.13 -4.89
C THR A 251 3.85 -21.00 -4.23
N ALA A 252 4.07 -21.11 -2.92
CA ALA A 252 4.89 -20.15 -2.19
C ALA A 252 6.32 -20.04 -2.74
N GLU A 253 6.88 -21.15 -3.24
CA GLU A 253 8.20 -21.18 -3.88
C GLU A 253 8.20 -20.40 -5.20
N LYS A 254 7.24 -20.66 -6.09
CA LYS A 254 7.10 -19.93 -7.34
C LYS A 254 6.87 -18.44 -7.09
N ALA A 255 6.03 -18.08 -6.12
CA ALA A 255 5.82 -16.69 -5.73
C ALA A 255 7.11 -15.99 -5.26
N ARG A 256 7.94 -16.67 -4.46
CA ARG A 256 9.25 -16.14 -4.04
C ARG A 256 10.21 -16.02 -5.22
N GLN A 257 10.20 -16.97 -6.15
CA GLN A 257 11.03 -16.91 -7.36
C GLN A 257 10.65 -15.70 -8.22
N MET A 258 9.35 -15.52 -8.50
CA MET A 258 8.86 -14.35 -9.26
C MET A 258 9.24 -13.02 -8.59
N SER A 259 9.12 -12.93 -7.26
CA SER A 259 9.54 -11.73 -6.50
C SER A 259 11.05 -11.47 -6.64
N ARG A 260 11.88 -12.51 -6.56
CA ARG A 260 13.35 -12.40 -6.76
C ARG A 260 13.71 -11.96 -8.17
N ASP A 261 13.07 -12.55 -9.19
CA ASP A 261 13.36 -12.25 -10.59
C ASP A 261 12.97 -10.81 -10.94
N LYS A 262 11.83 -10.35 -10.44
CA LYS A 262 11.42 -8.94 -10.54
C LYS A 262 12.45 -8.00 -9.92
N HIS A 263 12.97 -8.34 -8.73
CA HIS A 263 13.96 -7.50 -8.06
C HIS A 263 15.30 -7.43 -8.81
N LYS A 264 15.73 -8.54 -9.44
CA LYS A 264 16.95 -8.59 -10.26
C LYS A 264 16.81 -7.80 -11.57
N ASN A 265 15.64 -7.87 -12.21
CA ASN A 265 15.40 -7.29 -13.53
C ASN A 265 14.66 -5.94 -13.48
N TYR A 266 14.85 -5.18 -12.39
CA TYR A 266 14.08 -3.98 -12.09
C TYR A 266 14.08 -2.95 -13.24
N GLU A 267 15.22 -2.75 -13.91
CA GLU A 267 15.34 -1.80 -15.04
C GLU A 267 14.67 -2.28 -16.34
N GLN A 268 14.54 -3.60 -16.56
CA GLN A 268 13.90 -4.15 -17.76
C GLN A 268 12.38 -4.24 -17.64
N HIS A 269 11.85 -4.35 -16.41
CA HIS A 269 10.41 -4.49 -16.17
C HIS A 269 9.64 -3.16 -16.26
N GLU A 270 10.28 -1.99 -16.20
CA GLU A 270 9.58 -0.70 -16.34
C GLU A 270 9.07 -0.43 -17.77
N ARG A 271 9.66 -1.04 -18.80
CA ARG A 271 9.31 -0.74 -20.21
C ARG A 271 8.06 -1.46 -20.74
N GLY A 272 7.41 -2.32 -19.94
CA GLY A 272 6.34 -3.21 -20.43
C GLY A 272 5.04 -3.22 -19.63
N PHE A 273 4.93 -2.48 -18.54
CA PHE A 273 3.74 -2.50 -17.70
C PHE A 273 3.21 -1.07 -17.53
N GLY A 274 2.26 -0.71 -18.40
CA GLY A 274 1.44 0.48 -18.21
C GLY A 274 0.84 0.48 -16.82
N VAL A 275 0.67 1.70 -16.28
CA VAL A 275 0.03 2.03 -15.00
C VAL A 275 -0.86 0.88 -14.52
N ILE A 276 -0.39 0.14 -13.52
CA ILE A 276 -1.17 -0.93 -12.89
C ILE A 276 -2.42 -0.25 -12.38
N GLN A 277 -3.56 -0.44 -13.04
CA GLN A 277 -4.81 0.04 -12.49
C GLN A 277 -5.00 -0.74 -11.19
N PRO A 278 -5.03 -0.08 -10.03
CA PRO A 278 -5.32 -0.79 -8.81
C PRO A 278 -6.74 -1.34 -8.95
N ASN A 279 -7.01 -2.52 -8.37
CA ASN A 279 -8.23 -3.36 -8.49
C ASN A 279 -9.57 -2.60 -8.32
N TYR A 280 -9.86 -1.71 -9.24
CA TYR A 280 -10.97 -0.78 -9.29
C TYR A 280 -11.24 -0.60 -10.78
N THR A 281 -12.49 -0.77 -11.16
CA THR A 281 -12.92 -0.52 -12.53
C THR A 281 -13.86 0.66 -12.48
N LEU A 282 -13.68 1.59 -13.42
CA LEU A 282 -14.70 2.61 -13.67
C LEU A 282 -15.98 1.85 -14.05
N LEU A 283 -17.09 2.11 -13.35
CA LEU A 283 -18.38 1.65 -13.87
C LEU A 283 -18.62 2.47 -15.13
N GLU A 284 -18.70 1.82 -16.29
CA GLU A 284 -19.23 2.48 -17.47
C GLU A 284 -20.71 2.83 -17.24
N PRO A 285 -21.18 3.94 -17.82
CA PRO A 285 -22.52 4.48 -17.59
C PRO A 285 -23.66 3.50 -17.91
#